data_AF-A0A497J667-F1
#
_entry.id   AF-A0A497J667-F1
#
_cell.length_a   1.000
_cell.length_b   1.000
_cell.length_c   1.000
_cell.angle_alpha   90.00
_cell.angle_beta   90.00
_cell.angle_gamma   90.00
#
_symmetry.space_group_name_H-M   'P 1'
#
loop_
_entity.id
_entity.type
_entity.pdbx_description
1 polymer ?
#
loop_
_entity_poly.entity_id
_entity_poly.type
_entity_poly.pdbx_seq_one_letter_code
_entity_poly.pdbx_strand_id
1 'polypeptide(L)'
;MGNNPVETNEYSDVWIWDGSWKNVKRYSSNHNYNEYNYEEIDLSDYNMAENFIIRFGSRSSFDRERFYVDDVRVRERIIVNSSFFRKGDNVIAVKLRNDDGESAKFDLELNVTMRRYKAILVMSDGYANRCVPGYYCPSGIDASDQSVEKACEARDNYSIAVYSVAFGSGADTDTLRRIACWNCSANEWIPDCDKFYNSSNADELKDIYREIAKDIANATYEAQVFNVSGNVSLDNHLYPDSFISFNYTPISKTLGYGEITLNFESPRFGEITGEEMITDNETGTKEGWFIIPGGTEVVTRVLDSKITSYSSYYWTDRLWVNSSNTPNQNWTRVYWLENYSDDYEKLGDPFIIQIPSNLLEPGGNNSFRIGTGLYPSLEEGSGGSPDDRVIYTLGIKGITLTEYSDVLPKAKGSSPTIYYDSNGDNIPESSITVEVGSNPDDVFDPENDSIDNGFMKLMDSMNFINDLNPGIVNLTHDASGPSGEGDGSYSNPIDLEITEDMEFRSDFISQIPSMWGPAIMEVRIWG
;
A
#
# COMPACT_ATOMS: atom_id res chain seq x y z
N MET A 1 20.01 -65.94 -0.23
CA MET A 1 20.93 -66.87 0.48
C MET A 1 20.17 -67.41 1.68
N GLY A 2 20.42 -68.67 2.05
CA GLY A 2 19.55 -69.48 2.90
C GLY A 2 19.56 -69.13 4.39
N ASN A 3 18.57 -69.70 5.09
CA ASN A 3 18.42 -69.66 6.53
C ASN A 3 19.69 -70.14 7.24
N ASN A 4 20.32 -69.27 8.01
CA ASN A 4 21.05 -69.68 9.20
C ASN A 4 20.88 -68.57 10.25
N PRO A 5 20.28 -68.84 11.43
CA PRO A 5 20.47 -67.94 12.56
C PRO A 5 21.97 -67.93 12.86
N VAL A 6 22.51 -66.78 13.27
CA VAL A 6 23.82 -66.65 13.91
C VAL A 6 24.08 -67.94 14.72
N GLU A 7 24.97 -68.81 14.24
CA GLU A 7 25.10 -70.19 14.72
C GLU A 7 25.52 -70.20 16.20
N THR A 8 25.46 -71.36 16.85
CA THR A 8 25.90 -71.47 18.25
C THR A 8 27.36 -71.02 18.36
N ASN A 9 27.60 -69.89 19.04
CA ASN A 9 28.88 -69.17 19.22
C ASN A 9 29.22 -68.02 18.23
N GLU A 10 28.29 -67.65 17.35
CA GLU A 10 28.41 -66.43 16.54
C GLU A 10 27.71 -65.25 17.22
N TYR A 11 28.14 -64.03 16.92
CA TYR A 11 27.47 -62.81 17.39
C TYR A 11 27.91 -61.57 16.62
N SER A 12 27.04 -60.56 16.65
CA SER A 12 27.42 -59.19 16.36
C SER A 12 27.32 -58.37 17.63
N ASP A 13 28.25 -57.45 17.84
CA ASP A 13 28.24 -56.62 19.04
C ASP A 13 28.67 -55.18 18.79
N VAL A 14 28.18 -54.30 19.67
CA VAL A 14 28.44 -52.87 19.64
C VAL A 14 29.24 -52.54 20.87
N TRP A 15 30.35 -51.82 20.65
CA TRP A 15 31.23 -51.36 21.68
C TRP A 15 31.41 -49.85 21.60
N ILE A 16 31.62 -49.22 22.74
CA ILE A 16 31.99 -47.81 22.82
C ILE A 16 33.32 -47.67 23.58
N TRP A 17 34.03 -46.58 23.30
CA TRP A 17 35.25 -46.22 24.03
C TRP A 17 34.97 -45.09 25.02
N ASP A 18 35.14 -45.37 26.31
CA ASP A 18 34.98 -44.40 27.42
C ASP A 18 36.30 -44.11 28.17
N GLY A 19 37.43 -44.40 27.51
CA GLY A 19 38.74 -44.62 28.16
C GLY A 19 39.10 -46.10 28.27
N SER A 20 38.12 -46.99 28.08
CA SER A 20 38.29 -48.43 27.84
C SER A 20 37.20 -48.96 26.90
N TRP A 21 37.37 -50.12 26.28
CA TRP A 21 36.32 -50.71 25.44
C TRP A 21 35.20 -51.29 26.31
N LYS A 22 33.98 -50.76 26.19
CA LYS A 22 32.76 -51.27 26.83
C LYS A 22 31.83 -51.91 25.81
N ASN A 23 31.37 -53.13 26.08
CA ASN A 23 30.33 -53.76 25.27
C ASN A 23 28.98 -53.20 25.71
N VAL A 24 28.26 -52.55 24.80
CA VAL A 24 26.96 -51.92 25.09
C VAL A 24 25.80 -52.77 24.61
N LYS A 25 26.02 -53.62 23.60
CA LYS A 25 25.00 -54.53 23.09
C LYS A 25 25.63 -55.72 22.37
N ARG A 26 24.98 -56.89 22.47
CA ARG A 26 25.31 -58.09 21.70
C ARG A 26 24.05 -58.74 21.14
N TYR A 27 24.07 -59.02 19.84
CA TYR A 27 23.03 -59.75 19.11
C TYR A 27 23.53 -61.18 18.85
N SER A 28 22.77 -62.18 19.30
CA SER A 28 23.07 -63.61 19.10
C SER A 28 21.79 -64.37 18.69
N SER A 29 21.97 -65.63 18.26
CA SER A 29 21.07 -66.70 17.74
C SER A 29 19.53 -66.58 17.66
N ASN A 30 18.89 -65.57 18.24
CA ASN A 30 17.43 -65.37 18.28
C ASN A 30 16.94 -64.22 17.37
N HIS A 31 17.79 -63.60 16.56
CA HIS A 31 17.40 -62.46 15.70
C HIS A 31 17.27 -62.88 14.24
N ASN A 32 16.18 -62.49 13.59
CA ASN A 32 15.89 -62.79 12.19
C ASN A 32 16.78 -61.96 11.26
N TYR A 33 17.49 -62.60 10.32
CA TYR A 33 18.53 -61.99 9.48
C TYR A 33 17.99 -61.05 8.39
N ASN A 34 16.67 -61.05 8.16
CA ASN A 34 16.02 -60.17 7.19
C ASN A 34 15.28 -58.99 7.85
N GLU A 35 15.43 -58.80 9.16
CA GLU A 35 14.75 -57.73 9.89
C GLU A 35 15.75 -56.66 10.34
N TYR A 36 15.45 -55.41 10.01
CA TYR A 36 16.13 -54.27 10.59
C TYR A 36 15.79 -54.18 12.07
N ASN A 37 16.82 -54.23 12.91
CA ASN A 37 16.68 -54.09 14.35
C ASN A 37 17.03 -52.64 14.73
N TYR A 38 16.04 -51.90 15.21
CA TYR A 38 16.22 -50.53 15.72
C TYR A 38 16.43 -50.58 17.22
N GLU A 39 17.54 -49.99 17.67
CA GLU A 39 17.95 -50.05 19.08
C GLU A 39 18.43 -48.67 19.55
N GLU A 40 17.89 -48.25 20.69
CA GLU A 40 18.31 -47.02 21.38
C GLU A 40 19.18 -47.42 22.56
N ILE A 41 20.42 -46.93 22.57
CA ILE A 41 21.40 -47.23 23.62
C ILE A 41 21.57 -45.97 24.46
N ASP A 42 21.21 -46.04 25.73
CA ASP A 42 21.46 -44.95 26.68
C ASP A 42 22.95 -44.92 27.02
N LEU A 43 23.58 -43.77 26.77
CA LEU A 43 25.02 -43.58 26.95
C LEU A 43 25.33 -42.69 28.15
N SER A 44 24.33 -42.30 28.96
CA SER A 44 24.49 -41.36 30.09
C SER A 44 25.53 -41.78 31.13
N ASP A 45 25.73 -43.09 31.27
CA ASP A 45 26.58 -43.67 32.33
C ASP A 45 28.04 -43.86 31.88
N TYR A 46 28.37 -43.51 30.63
CA TYR A 46 29.71 -43.68 30.07
C TYR A 46 30.46 -42.35 29.97
N ASN A 47 31.76 -42.39 30.27
CA ASN A 47 32.61 -41.21 30.21
C ASN A 47 33.08 -40.95 28.76
N MET A 48 32.26 -40.22 28.02
CA MET A 48 32.52 -39.93 26.61
C MET A 48 33.66 -38.91 26.48
N ALA A 49 34.84 -39.37 26.06
CA ALA A 49 35.97 -38.49 25.77
C ALA A 49 35.69 -37.62 24.52
N GLU A 50 36.47 -36.56 24.31
CA GLU A 50 36.32 -35.60 23.19
C GLU A 50 36.23 -36.28 21.81
N ASN A 51 36.87 -37.45 21.65
CA ASN A 51 36.70 -38.31 20.48
C ASN A 51 35.82 -39.52 20.83
N PHE A 52 34.55 -39.47 20.40
CA PHE A 52 33.62 -40.57 20.56
C PHE A 52 33.85 -41.64 19.49
N ILE A 53 34.14 -42.88 19.92
CA ILE A 53 34.42 -44.01 19.02
C ILE A 53 33.45 -45.15 19.30
N ILE A 54 32.70 -45.53 18.27
CA ILE A 54 31.89 -46.75 18.26
C ILE A 54 32.62 -47.81 17.44
N ARG A 55 32.64 -49.04 17.95
CA ARG A 55 33.13 -50.21 17.21
C ARG A 55 32.03 -51.25 17.08
N PHE A 56 31.82 -51.67 15.85
CA PHE A 56 30.94 -52.78 15.50
C PHE A 56 31.79 -54.03 15.28
N GLY A 57 31.53 -55.06 16.08
CA GLY A 57 32.17 -56.36 15.98
C GLY A 57 31.23 -57.37 15.35
N SER A 58 31.79 -58.26 14.53
CA SER A 58 31.10 -59.47 14.09
C SER A 58 32.04 -60.65 14.22
N ARG A 59 31.52 -61.75 14.77
CA ARG A 59 32.17 -63.05 14.81
C ARG A 59 31.28 -64.04 14.09
N SER A 60 31.71 -64.39 12.88
CA SER A 60 31.09 -65.41 12.03
C SER A 60 32.10 -66.51 11.71
N SER A 61 31.59 -67.72 11.49
CA SER A 61 32.34 -68.88 11.04
C SER A 61 32.57 -68.93 9.52
N PHE A 62 31.91 -68.07 8.74
CA PHE A 62 32.02 -68.02 7.27
C PHE A 62 32.35 -66.61 6.73
N ASP A 63 33.13 -66.57 5.64
CA ASP A 63 33.59 -65.34 4.97
C ASP A 63 32.48 -64.56 4.23
N ARG A 64 31.27 -65.12 4.15
CA ARG A 64 30.13 -64.53 3.43
C ARG A 64 29.06 -63.91 4.33
N GLU A 65 29.17 -64.03 5.66
CA GLU A 65 28.21 -63.42 6.57
C GLU A 65 28.64 -61.99 6.90
N ARG A 66 27.69 -61.06 6.80
CA ARG A 66 27.95 -59.62 6.94
C ARG A 66 27.00 -59.04 7.96
N PHE A 67 27.55 -58.27 8.91
CA PHE A 67 26.78 -57.45 9.82
C PHE A 67 26.65 -56.06 9.20
N TYR A 68 25.43 -55.69 8.84
CA TYR A 68 25.12 -54.39 8.27
C TYR A 68 24.65 -53.44 9.36
N VAL A 69 25.26 -52.26 9.41
CA VAL A 69 24.89 -51.17 10.31
C VAL A 69 24.46 -50.01 9.44
N ASP A 70 23.31 -49.45 9.74
CA ASP A 70 22.71 -48.36 9.00
C ASP A 70 22.11 -47.34 9.97
N ASP A 71 22.02 -46.08 9.53
CA ASP A 71 21.38 -44.96 10.23
C ASP A 71 21.81 -44.77 11.70
N VAL A 72 23.12 -44.80 11.98
CA VAL A 72 23.66 -44.53 13.33
C VAL A 72 23.49 -43.04 13.67
N ARG A 73 22.66 -42.74 14.67
CA ARG A 73 22.42 -41.38 15.17
C ARG A 73 22.85 -41.25 16.62
N VAL A 74 23.66 -40.25 16.91
CA VAL A 74 24.04 -39.86 18.28
C VAL A 74 23.27 -38.59 18.63
N ARG A 75 22.57 -38.57 19.77
CA ARG A 75 21.76 -37.42 20.21
C ARG A 75 22.02 -37.14 21.68
N GLU A 76 22.04 -35.86 22.04
CA GLU A 76 22.10 -35.44 23.44
C GLU A 76 20.70 -35.52 24.06
N ARG A 77 20.59 -36.09 25.27
CA ARG A 77 19.32 -36.17 26.00
C ARG A 77 19.21 -35.03 27.01
N ILE A 78 18.40 -34.02 26.68
CA ILE A 78 18.13 -32.89 27.56
C ILE A 78 16.96 -33.23 28.49
N ILE A 79 17.22 -33.32 29.80
CA ILE A 79 16.19 -33.58 30.82
C ILE A 79 15.82 -32.26 31.51
N VAL A 80 14.55 -31.84 31.38
CA VAL A 80 14.05 -30.60 32.00
C VAL A 80 13.16 -30.95 33.20
N ASN A 81 13.41 -30.30 34.35
CA ASN A 81 12.66 -30.57 35.57
C ASN A 81 11.20 -30.11 35.44
N SER A 82 10.26 -31.04 35.64
CA SER A 82 8.82 -30.81 35.51
C SER A 82 8.27 -29.72 36.45
N SER A 83 8.97 -29.40 37.56
CA SER A 83 8.55 -28.34 38.49
C SER A 83 8.67 -26.92 37.91
N PHE A 84 9.31 -26.76 36.75
CA PHE A 84 9.42 -25.46 36.07
C PHE A 84 8.23 -25.13 35.18
N PHE A 85 7.29 -26.07 35.00
CA PHE A 85 6.09 -25.88 34.21
C PHE A 85 4.88 -25.55 35.10
N ARG A 86 4.05 -24.62 34.64
CA ARG A 86 2.75 -24.29 35.25
C ARG A 86 1.61 -24.91 34.45
N LYS A 87 0.42 -25.01 35.04
CA LYS A 87 -0.75 -25.57 34.35
C LYS A 87 -1.33 -24.53 33.38
N GLY A 88 -1.32 -24.84 32.08
CA GLY A 88 -1.65 -23.92 30.98
C GLY A 88 -0.50 -23.85 29.97
N ASP A 89 -0.46 -22.79 29.18
CA ASP A 89 0.61 -22.59 28.20
C ASP A 89 1.94 -22.30 28.90
N ASN A 90 2.99 -22.97 28.45
CA ASN A 90 4.35 -22.74 28.93
C ASN A 90 5.24 -22.43 27.73
N VAL A 91 6.06 -21.39 27.86
CA VAL A 91 7.06 -21.03 26.86
C VAL A 91 8.41 -21.60 27.31
N ILE A 92 8.98 -22.50 26.52
CA ILE A 92 10.34 -23.02 26.73
C ILE A 92 11.26 -22.21 25.82
N ALA A 93 12.21 -21.49 26.41
CA ALA A 93 13.26 -20.81 25.65
C ALA A 93 14.54 -21.67 25.68
N VAL A 94 15.04 -22.03 24.49
CA VAL A 94 16.32 -22.74 24.33
C VAL A 94 17.36 -21.77 23.80
N LYS A 95 18.50 -21.68 24.47
CA LYS A 95 19.66 -20.90 24.00
C LYS A 95 20.66 -21.83 23.33
N LEU A 96 20.71 -21.78 22.01
CA LEU A 96 21.76 -22.43 21.22
C LEU A 96 23.05 -21.61 21.32
N ARG A 97 24.17 -22.28 21.63
CA ARG A 97 25.52 -21.75 21.42
C ARG A 97 26.09 -22.49 20.22
N ASN A 98 26.46 -21.74 19.19
CA ASN A 98 27.17 -22.29 18.04
C ASN A 98 28.56 -21.62 17.98
N ASP A 99 29.60 -22.45 17.93
CA ASP A 99 31.00 -22.03 17.86
C ASP A 99 31.60 -22.21 16.45
N ASP A 100 30.80 -22.61 15.45
CA ASP A 100 31.20 -22.61 14.04
C ASP A 100 30.27 -21.76 13.17
N GLY A 101 30.86 -21.00 12.23
CA GLY A 101 30.14 -20.10 11.34
C GLY A 101 29.44 -20.77 10.16
N GLU A 102 29.40 -22.11 10.10
CA GLU A 102 28.95 -22.86 8.92
C GLU A 102 27.59 -23.56 9.11
N SER A 103 27.21 -23.94 10.32
CA SER A 103 26.11 -24.90 10.52
C SER A 103 24.81 -24.33 11.10
N ALA A 104 24.74 -23.06 11.47
CA ALA A 104 23.49 -22.44 11.94
C ALA A 104 22.75 -21.71 10.81
N LYS A 105 21.75 -22.38 10.23
CA LYS A 105 20.72 -21.74 9.42
C LYS A 105 19.53 -21.43 10.32
N PHE A 106 19.19 -20.16 10.44
CA PHE A 106 17.95 -19.70 11.05
C PHE A 106 17.10 -19.04 9.98
N ASP A 107 15.89 -19.53 9.82
CA ASP A 107 14.85 -18.91 9.02
C ASP A 107 14.13 -17.92 9.95
N LEU A 108 14.23 -16.62 9.65
CA LEU A 108 13.59 -15.58 10.44
C LEU A 108 12.25 -15.24 9.79
N GLU A 109 11.15 -15.55 10.48
CA GLU A 109 9.85 -14.98 10.15
C GLU A 109 9.78 -13.54 10.71
N LEU A 110 9.83 -12.57 9.80
CA LEU A 110 9.52 -11.17 10.10
C LEU A 110 8.01 -10.97 9.95
N ASN A 111 7.30 -11.04 11.07
CA ASN A 111 5.86 -10.80 11.10
C ASN A 111 5.57 -9.38 11.59
N VAL A 112 5.09 -8.52 10.68
CA VAL A 112 4.66 -7.16 10.99
C VAL A 112 3.14 -7.12 11.00
N THR A 113 2.55 -6.85 12.17
CA THR A 113 1.12 -6.57 12.29
C THR A 113 0.91 -5.06 12.19
N MET A 114 0.87 -4.51 10.96
CA MET A 114 0.46 -3.12 10.77
C MET A 114 -1.05 -2.99 11.02
N ARG A 115 -1.43 -2.61 12.24
CA ARG A 115 -2.80 -2.19 12.53
C ARG A 115 -2.90 -0.71 12.22
N ARG A 116 -3.83 -0.31 11.34
CA ARG A 116 -4.19 1.11 11.18
C ARG A 116 -4.53 1.66 12.55
N TYR A 117 -3.86 2.73 12.97
CA TYR A 117 -4.28 3.49 14.14
C TYR A 117 -5.68 4.04 13.85
N LYS A 118 -6.67 3.53 14.58
CA LYS A 118 -8.06 3.98 14.45
C LYS A 118 -8.36 4.84 15.67
N ALA A 119 -8.94 5.99 15.45
CA ALA A 119 -9.35 6.89 16.53
C ALA A 119 -10.80 7.32 16.35
N ILE A 120 -11.49 7.51 17.48
CA ILE A 120 -12.80 8.15 17.57
C ILE A 120 -12.67 9.36 18.48
N LEU A 121 -13.22 10.48 18.04
CA LEU A 121 -13.36 11.69 18.86
C LEU A 121 -14.84 11.90 19.18
N VAL A 122 -15.19 11.78 20.45
CA VAL A 122 -16.55 12.00 20.96
C VAL A 122 -16.67 13.44 21.46
N MET A 123 -17.50 14.24 20.79
CA MET A 123 -17.79 15.63 21.16
C MET A 123 -19.25 15.70 21.62
N SER A 124 -19.50 15.87 22.92
CA SER A 124 -20.85 15.82 23.49
C SER A 124 -20.92 16.55 24.83
N ASP A 125 -22.15 16.81 25.29
CA ASP A 125 -22.48 17.24 26.64
C ASP A 125 -22.60 16.08 27.63
N GLY A 126 -22.43 14.83 27.18
CA GLY A 126 -22.37 13.64 28.04
C GLY A 126 -23.73 13.08 28.49
N TYR A 127 -24.85 13.76 28.21
CA TYR A 127 -26.18 13.27 28.57
C TYR A 127 -26.77 12.33 27.51
N ALA A 128 -26.24 11.11 27.46
CA ALA A 128 -26.83 10.06 26.63
C ALA A 128 -28.27 9.78 27.07
N ASN A 129 -29.24 9.95 26.16
CA ASN A 129 -30.67 9.83 26.43
C ASN A 129 -31.39 8.81 25.54
N ARG A 130 -30.63 8.06 24.72
CA ARG A 130 -31.13 7.01 23.81
C ARG A 130 -30.12 5.87 23.70
N CYS A 131 -30.63 4.65 23.59
CA CYS A 131 -29.82 3.47 23.35
C CYS A 131 -29.75 3.10 21.85
N VAL A 132 -28.76 2.32 21.44
CA VAL A 132 -28.68 1.75 20.08
C VAL A 132 -29.34 0.37 20.09
N PRO A 133 -30.24 0.01 19.13
CA PRO A 133 -30.64 0.72 17.91
C PRO A 133 -31.98 1.51 17.99
N GLY A 134 -32.49 1.87 19.17
CA GLY A 134 -33.83 2.47 19.30
C GLY A 134 -34.08 3.32 20.55
N TYR A 135 -35.27 3.90 20.70
CA TYR A 135 -35.57 4.86 21.77
C TYR A 135 -35.53 4.31 23.20
N TYR A 136 -35.61 2.99 23.40
CA TYR A 136 -35.70 2.37 24.72
C TYR A 136 -34.45 1.56 25.05
N CYS A 137 -33.90 1.78 26.24
CA CYS A 137 -32.82 0.97 26.77
C CYS A 137 -33.35 -0.35 27.36
N PRO A 138 -32.61 -1.47 27.24
CA PRO A 138 -32.93 -2.70 27.94
C PRO A 138 -33.07 -2.45 29.45
N SER A 139 -33.96 -3.20 30.12
CA SER A 139 -34.18 -3.07 31.56
C SER A 139 -32.88 -3.24 32.34
N GLY A 140 -32.48 -2.20 33.09
CA GLY A 140 -31.28 -2.20 33.92
C GLY A 140 -30.01 -1.66 33.24
N ILE A 141 -30.12 -1.06 32.06
CA ILE A 141 -29.01 -0.39 31.36
C ILE A 141 -29.42 1.06 31.07
N ASP A 142 -28.64 2.03 31.53
CA ASP A 142 -28.80 3.43 31.17
C ASP A 142 -28.07 3.73 29.84
N ALA A 143 -28.55 4.73 29.09
CA ALA A 143 -27.95 5.10 27.79
C ALA A 143 -26.49 5.59 27.92
N SER A 144 -26.13 6.18 29.07
CA SER A 144 -24.76 6.54 29.42
C SER A 144 -23.88 5.31 29.58
N ASP A 145 -24.35 4.29 30.32
CA ASP A 145 -23.62 3.03 30.49
C ASP A 145 -23.47 2.28 29.16
N GLN A 146 -24.48 2.32 28.28
CA GLN A 146 -24.35 1.71 26.94
C GLN A 146 -23.30 2.44 26.08
N SER A 147 -23.18 3.77 26.22
CA SER A 147 -22.16 4.54 25.50
C SER A 147 -20.74 4.21 25.99
N VAL A 148 -20.57 4.02 27.31
CA VAL A 148 -19.32 3.54 27.91
C VAL A 148 -18.99 2.12 27.43
N GLU A 149 -19.98 1.22 27.41
CA GLU A 149 -19.82 -0.15 26.91
C GLU A 149 -19.36 -0.17 25.44
N LYS A 150 -19.96 0.66 24.58
CA LYS A 150 -19.58 0.75 23.17
C LYS A 150 -18.18 1.33 22.97
N ALA A 151 -17.77 2.27 23.81
CA ALA A 151 -16.41 2.79 23.80
C ALA A 151 -15.38 1.73 24.24
N CYS A 152 -15.70 0.93 25.26
CA CYS A 152 -14.89 -0.23 25.63
C CYS A 152 -14.82 -1.26 24.51
N GLU A 153 -15.93 -1.56 23.83
CA GLU A 153 -15.94 -2.47 22.68
C GLU A 153 -15.01 -1.95 21.56
N ALA A 154 -15.08 -0.65 21.24
CA ALA A 154 -14.22 -0.02 20.24
C ALA A 154 -12.73 -0.18 20.60
N ARG A 155 -12.37 0.07 21.86
CA ARG A 155 -10.98 -0.01 22.32
C ARG A 155 -10.48 -1.45 22.44
N ASP A 156 -11.26 -2.32 23.07
CA ASP A 156 -10.81 -3.65 23.49
C ASP A 156 -10.91 -4.66 22.34
N ASN A 157 -11.95 -4.59 21.49
CA ASN A 157 -12.16 -5.54 20.38
C ASN A 157 -11.56 -5.06 19.05
N TYR A 158 -11.50 -3.75 18.83
CA TYR A 158 -11.10 -3.18 17.53
C TYR A 158 -9.81 -2.34 17.58
N SER A 159 -9.19 -2.23 18.76
CA SER A 159 -7.98 -1.42 18.99
C SER A 159 -8.14 0.03 18.54
N ILE A 160 -9.32 0.62 18.80
CA ILE A 160 -9.63 2.01 18.47
C ILE A 160 -9.32 2.90 19.68
N ALA A 161 -8.51 3.93 19.51
CA ALA A 161 -8.31 4.97 20.51
C ALA A 161 -9.58 5.85 20.62
N VAL A 162 -10.10 6.02 21.83
CA VAL A 162 -11.32 6.81 22.07
C VAL A 162 -10.96 8.07 22.85
N TYR A 163 -11.10 9.22 22.19
CA TYR A 163 -10.99 10.54 22.79
C TYR A 163 -12.38 11.07 23.11
N SER A 164 -12.50 11.86 24.17
CA SER A 164 -13.76 12.51 24.52
C SER A 164 -13.53 13.95 24.98
N VAL A 165 -14.41 14.84 24.54
CA VAL A 165 -14.35 16.27 24.84
C VAL A 165 -15.71 16.71 25.39
N ALA A 166 -15.71 17.10 26.67
CA ALA A 166 -16.86 17.70 27.34
C ALA A 166 -16.86 19.21 27.11
N PHE A 167 -17.85 19.72 26.39
CA PHE A 167 -17.96 21.15 26.10
C PHE A 167 -19.12 21.82 26.86
N GLY A 168 -18.80 22.91 27.55
CA GLY A 168 -19.76 23.73 28.30
C GLY A 168 -19.90 23.34 29.78
N SER A 169 -20.34 24.30 30.59
CA SER A 169 -20.41 24.15 32.06
C SER A 169 -21.47 23.16 32.56
N GLY A 170 -22.38 22.74 31.68
CA GLY A 170 -23.43 21.77 32.00
C GLY A 170 -23.07 20.33 31.69
N ALA A 171 -21.93 20.05 31.04
CA ALA A 171 -21.61 18.73 30.53
C ALA A 171 -21.43 17.68 31.63
N ASP A 172 -21.93 16.47 31.40
CA ASP A 172 -21.65 15.28 32.20
C ASP A 172 -20.24 14.78 31.91
N THR A 173 -19.30 15.29 32.71
CA THR A 173 -17.88 14.96 32.61
C THR A 173 -17.58 13.54 33.07
N ASP A 174 -18.40 12.93 33.93
CA ASP A 174 -18.17 11.56 34.39
C ASP A 174 -18.44 10.56 33.27
N THR A 175 -19.59 10.68 32.59
CA THR A 175 -19.93 9.83 31.44
C THR A 175 -18.89 9.95 30.32
N LEU A 176 -18.48 11.17 29.96
CA LEU A 176 -17.48 11.38 28.90
C LEU A 176 -16.09 10.88 29.30
N ARG A 177 -15.68 11.12 30.55
CA ARG A 177 -14.43 10.57 31.05
C ARG A 177 -14.45 9.05 31.04
N ARG A 178 -15.58 8.43 31.40
CA ARG A 178 -15.74 6.97 31.34
C ARG A 178 -15.66 6.45 29.90
N ILE A 179 -16.23 7.17 28.93
CA ILE A 179 -16.12 6.83 27.49
C ILE A 179 -14.65 6.75 27.05
N ALA A 180 -13.81 7.71 27.43
CA ALA A 180 -12.39 7.67 27.06
C ALA A 180 -11.56 6.69 27.91
N CYS A 181 -11.78 6.67 29.23
CA CYS A 181 -10.80 6.18 30.20
C CYS A 181 -11.29 5.08 31.14
N TRP A 182 -12.49 4.53 30.96
CA TRP A 182 -12.99 3.43 31.79
C TRP A 182 -12.56 2.07 31.27
N ASN A 183 -12.06 1.20 32.14
CA ASN A 183 -11.83 -0.21 31.85
C ASN A 183 -13.10 -1.00 32.22
N CYS A 184 -13.89 -1.38 31.23
CA CYS A 184 -15.14 -2.13 31.47
C CYS A 184 -14.91 -3.54 32.03
N SER A 185 -13.77 -4.19 31.70
CA SER A 185 -13.48 -5.55 32.14
C SER A 185 -13.05 -5.61 33.61
N ALA A 186 -12.23 -4.65 34.04
CA ALA A 186 -11.76 -4.54 35.42
C ALA A 186 -12.67 -3.66 36.29
N ASN A 187 -13.65 -2.99 35.68
CA ASN A 187 -14.56 -2.05 36.32
C ASN A 187 -13.83 -0.97 37.13
N GLU A 188 -12.79 -0.39 36.53
CA GLU A 188 -11.94 0.63 37.14
C GLU A 188 -11.42 1.63 36.09
N TRP A 189 -10.76 2.70 36.54
CA TRP A 189 -10.12 3.67 35.65
C TRP A 189 -8.84 3.10 35.03
N ILE A 190 -8.61 3.38 33.76
CA ILE A 190 -7.33 3.11 33.11
C ILE A 190 -6.27 4.04 33.73
N PRO A 191 -5.17 3.50 34.30
CA PRO A 191 -4.08 4.31 34.82
C PRO A 191 -3.50 5.21 33.72
N ASP A 192 -3.16 6.46 34.08
CA ASP A 192 -2.53 7.43 33.18
C ASP A 192 -3.27 7.72 31.87
N CYS A 193 -4.61 7.60 31.86
CA CYS A 193 -5.41 7.93 30.69
C CYS A 193 -5.55 9.45 30.49
N ASP A 194 -5.00 9.94 29.37
CA ASP A 194 -4.95 11.34 28.94
C ASP A 194 -5.94 11.66 27.80
N LYS A 195 -6.92 10.79 27.55
CA LYS A 195 -7.82 10.86 26.38
C LYS A 195 -9.15 11.59 26.65
N PHE A 196 -9.31 12.20 27.83
CA PHE A 196 -10.48 12.99 28.20
C PHE A 196 -10.10 14.46 28.39
N TYR A 197 -10.88 15.34 27.76
CA TYR A 197 -10.70 16.79 27.84
C TYR A 197 -12.01 17.46 28.23
N ASN A 198 -11.92 18.60 28.91
CA ASN A 198 -13.07 19.46 29.18
C ASN A 198 -12.72 20.93 28.96
N SER A 199 -13.66 21.69 28.40
CA SER A 199 -13.53 23.14 28.35
C SER A 199 -14.90 23.81 28.21
N SER A 200 -15.00 25.04 28.68
CA SER A 200 -16.12 25.95 28.41
C SER A 200 -15.70 27.15 27.56
N ASN A 201 -14.47 27.15 27.03
CA ASN A 201 -13.87 28.23 26.27
C ASN A 201 -13.52 27.74 24.86
N ALA A 202 -13.97 28.47 23.85
CA ALA A 202 -13.72 28.13 22.44
C ALA A 202 -12.22 28.15 22.09
N ASP A 203 -11.43 29.03 22.71
CA ASP A 203 -9.99 29.13 22.43
C ASP A 203 -9.21 27.94 23.01
N GLU A 204 -9.56 27.48 24.21
CA GLU A 204 -8.99 26.26 24.80
C GLU A 204 -9.40 25.01 24.01
N LEU A 205 -10.64 24.97 23.52
CA LEU A 205 -11.14 23.88 22.69
C LEU A 205 -10.32 23.71 21.40
N LYS A 206 -9.89 24.82 20.80
CA LYS A 206 -9.00 24.81 19.63
C LYS A 206 -7.66 24.16 19.94
N ASP A 207 -7.08 24.43 21.10
CA ASP A 207 -5.81 23.83 21.50
C ASP A 207 -5.96 22.34 21.85
N ILE A 208 -7.06 21.95 22.50
CA ILE A 208 -7.42 20.55 22.75
C ILE A 208 -7.51 19.76 21.43
N TYR A 209 -8.25 20.26 20.44
CA TYR A 209 -8.35 19.55 19.16
C TYR A 209 -7.01 19.48 18.42
N ARG A 210 -6.14 20.49 18.56
CA ARG A 210 -4.79 20.45 17.98
C ARG A 210 -3.94 19.37 18.64
N GLU A 211 -4.05 19.19 19.94
CA GLU A 211 -3.34 18.15 20.69
C GLU A 211 -3.80 16.75 20.26
N ILE A 212 -5.11 16.53 20.22
CA ILE A 212 -5.70 15.26 19.74
C ILE A 212 -5.26 14.96 18.31
N ALA A 213 -5.28 15.95 17.42
CA ALA A 213 -4.84 15.77 16.04
C ALA A 213 -3.35 15.43 15.93
N LYS A 214 -2.49 16.06 16.76
CA LYS A 214 -1.06 15.72 16.83
C LYS A 214 -0.82 14.30 17.33
N ASP A 215 -1.54 13.89 18.35
CA ASP A 215 -1.43 12.54 18.91
C ASP A 215 -1.86 11.48 17.90
N ILE A 216 -2.99 11.69 17.21
CA ILE A 216 -3.44 10.82 16.10
C ILE A 216 -2.39 10.78 14.98
N ALA A 217 -1.85 11.94 14.57
CA ALA A 217 -0.85 12.01 13.52
C ALA A 217 0.45 11.29 13.90
N ASN A 218 0.97 11.50 15.11
CA ASN A 218 2.19 10.85 15.59
C ASN A 218 2.02 9.32 15.66
N ALA A 219 0.88 8.84 16.18
CA ALA A 219 0.58 7.42 16.22
C ALA A 219 0.48 6.79 14.81
N THR A 220 0.03 7.55 13.81
CA THR A 220 0.04 7.09 12.42
C THR A 220 1.44 7.03 11.80
N TYR A 221 2.37 7.89 12.21
CA TYR A 221 3.78 7.83 11.77
C TYR A 221 4.50 6.60 12.34
N GLU A 222 4.32 6.27 13.63
CA GLU A 222 4.94 5.08 14.24
C GLU A 222 4.52 3.78 13.54
N ALA A 223 3.27 3.69 13.08
CA ALA A 223 2.77 2.53 12.34
C ALA A 223 3.42 2.32 10.96
N GLN A 224 4.22 3.29 10.47
CA GLN A 224 4.94 3.23 9.20
C GLN A 224 6.45 2.94 9.37
N VAL A 225 6.95 2.84 10.62
CA VAL A 225 8.37 2.61 10.91
C VAL A 225 8.61 1.16 11.30
N PHE A 226 9.59 0.52 10.67
CA PHE A 226 10.03 -0.82 11.05
C PHE A 226 10.85 -0.77 12.34
N ASN A 227 10.37 -1.42 13.40
CA ASN A 227 11.20 -1.70 14.57
C ASN A 227 11.91 -3.04 14.38
N VAL A 228 13.19 -2.98 13.98
CA VAL A 228 14.06 -4.17 13.91
C VAL A 228 14.46 -4.54 15.34
N SER A 229 13.83 -5.59 15.89
CA SER A 229 14.20 -6.13 17.20
C SER A 229 15.22 -7.26 17.07
N GLY A 230 16.34 -7.16 17.78
CA GLY A 230 17.45 -8.10 17.73
C GLY A 230 18.76 -7.38 17.42
N ASN A 231 19.90 -7.93 17.84
CA ASN A 231 21.21 -7.37 17.52
C ASN A 231 21.57 -7.72 16.06
N VAL A 232 20.76 -7.24 15.11
CA VAL A 232 20.94 -7.47 13.67
C VAL A 232 22.09 -6.58 13.22
N SER A 233 23.19 -7.21 12.78
CA SER A 233 24.31 -6.50 12.16
C SER A 233 23.80 -5.75 10.93
N LEU A 234 24.27 -4.53 10.70
CA LEU A 234 23.92 -3.74 9.50
C LEU A 234 24.62 -4.28 8.22
N ASP A 235 25.52 -5.25 8.37
CA ASP A 235 26.16 -5.99 7.27
C ASP A 235 25.33 -7.22 6.87
N ASN A 236 24.18 -6.97 6.22
CA ASN A 236 23.28 -8.03 5.75
C ASN A 236 23.57 -8.36 4.28
N HIS A 237 23.99 -9.59 4.00
CA HIS A 237 24.19 -10.07 2.64
C HIS A 237 22.86 -10.55 2.06
N LEU A 238 22.32 -9.81 1.08
CA LEU A 238 21.15 -10.22 0.29
C LEU A 238 21.58 -11.25 -0.77
N TYR A 239 21.00 -12.44 -0.74
CA TYR A 239 21.20 -13.46 -1.78
C TYR A 239 20.20 -13.24 -2.93
N PRO A 240 20.45 -13.75 -4.15
CA PRO A 240 19.56 -13.57 -5.30
C PRO A 240 18.12 -14.09 -5.12
N ASP A 241 17.90 -14.97 -4.14
CA ASP A 241 16.61 -15.53 -3.76
C ASP A 241 16.01 -14.86 -2.51
N SER A 242 16.68 -13.86 -1.94
CA SER A 242 16.14 -13.07 -0.84
C SER A 242 15.05 -12.14 -1.34
N PHE A 243 13.88 -12.16 -0.69
CA PHE A 243 12.77 -11.27 -0.98
C PHE A 243 12.19 -10.71 0.31
N ILE A 244 11.71 -9.47 0.25
CA ILE A 244 10.90 -8.88 1.31
C ILE A 244 9.46 -9.04 0.87
N SER A 245 8.67 -9.81 1.63
CA SER A 245 7.23 -9.95 1.40
C SER A 245 6.48 -9.27 2.53
N PHE A 246 5.56 -8.38 2.17
CA PHE A 246 4.63 -7.79 3.13
C PHE A 246 3.27 -7.58 2.47
N ASN A 247 2.21 -7.85 3.22
CA ASN A 247 0.86 -7.49 2.82
C ASN A 247 0.58 -6.07 3.30
N TYR A 248 0.54 -5.12 2.38
CA TYR A 248 0.03 -3.78 2.66
C TYR A 248 -1.30 -3.56 1.96
N THR A 249 -2.16 -2.74 2.56
CA THR A 249 -3.29 -2.15 1.84
C THR A 249 -2.82 -0.79 1.33
N PRO A 250 -2.60 -0.61 0.01
CA PRO A 250 -2.19 0.67 -0.54
C PRO A 250 -3.15 1.76 -0.09
N ILE A 251 -2.63 2.97 0.18
CA ILE A 251 -3.46 4.17 0.22
C ILE A 251 -3.78 4.57 -1.23
N SER A 252 -4.25 3.63 -2.05
CA SER A 252 -4.81 3.99 -3.34
C SER A 252 -6.18 4.56 -3.04
N LYS A 253 -6.39 5.85 -3.34
CA LYS A 253 -7.75 6.37 -3.43
C LYS A 253 -8.48 5.46 -4.42
N THR A 254 -9.50 4.75 -3.95
CA THR A 254 -10.30 3.88 -4.83
C THR A 254 -10.99 4.74 -5.87
N LEU A 255 -11.00 4.28 -7.12
CA LEU A 255 -11.74 4.92 -8.20
C LEU A 255 -13.19 5.18 -7.77
N GLY A 256 -13.66 6.39 -8.06
CA GLY A 256 -15.06 6.73 -7.97
C GLY A 256 -15.86 5.97 -9.03
N TYR A 257 -17.18 5.91 -8.87
CA TYR A 257 -18.05 5.35 -9.91
C TYR A 257 -17.88 6.13 -11.21
N GLY A 258 -17.55 5.41 -12.27
CA GLY A 258 -17.28 5.99 -13.58
C GLY A 258 -15.86 6.52 -13.76
N GLU A 259 -14.97 6.54 -12.76
CA GLU A 259 -13.58 7.01 -12.97
C GLU A 259 -12.72 5.94 -13.66
N ILE A 260 -11.84 6.39 -14.57
CA ILE A 260 -10.73 5.62 -15.15
C ILE A 260 -9.39 6.20 -14.68
N THR A 261 -8.31 5.40 -14.73
CA THR A 261 -6.95 5.84 -14.38
C THR A 261 -6.12 6.12 -15.61
N LEU A 262 -5.38 7.23 -15.61
CA LEU A 262 -4.30 7.48 -16.57
C LEU A 262 -2.99 7.78 -15.83
N ASN A 263 -1.88 7.32 -16.40
CA ASN A 263 -0.55 7.53 -15.85
C ASN A 263 0.20 8.53 -16.73
N PHE A 264 0.85 9.49 -16.08
CA PHE A 264 1.60 10.55 -16.73
C PHE A 264 3.00 10.67 -16.13
N GLU A 265 3.91 11.21 -16.93
CA GLU A 265 5.23 11.64 -16.50
C GLU A 265 5.33 13.15 -16.71
N SER A 266 5.90 13.86 -15.74
CA SER A 266 6.23 15.27 -15.93
C SER A 266 7.37 15.42 -16.94
N PRO A 267 7.54 16.61 -17.54
CA PRO A 267 8.80 16.97 -18.18
C PRO A 267 9.97 16.77 -17.23
N ARG A 268 11.16 16.58 -17.79
CA ARG A 268 12.38 16.48 -17.00
C ARG A 268 12.66 17.82 -16.34
N PHE A 269 13.19 17.82 -15.12
CA PHE A 269 13.48 19.08 -14.43
C PHE A 269 14.52 19.93 -15.18
N GLY A 270 15.40 19.29 -15.96
CA GLY A 270 16.35 19.93 -16.87
C GLY A 270 15.71 20.70 -18.01
N GLU A 271 14.61 20.21 -18.55
CA GLU A 271 13.84 20.89 -19.60
C GLU A 271 13.15 22.15 -19.07
N ILE A 272 12.87 22.18 -17.75
CA ILE A 272 12.16 23.27 -17.08
C ILE A 272 13.11 24.33 -16.51
N THR A 273 14.18 23.91 -15.83
CA THR A 273 15.08 24.82 -15.09
C THR A 273 16.55 24.72 -15.53
N GLY A 274 16.84 24.05 -16.65
CA GLY A 274 18.19 23.93 -17.25
C GLY A 274 19.01 22.77 -16.70
N GLU A 275 20.23 22.55 -17.23
CA GLU A 275 21.06 21.38 -16.87
C GLU A 275 21.77 21.48 -15.50
N GLU A 276 21.64 22.61 -14.80
CA GLU A 276 22.29 22.82 -13.50
C GLU A 276 21.65 21.92 -12.43
N MET A 277 22.47 21.19 -11.66
CA MET A 277 21.98 20.31 -10.60
C MET A 277 21.44 21.07 -9.38
N ILE A 278 21.91 22.30 -9.15
CA ILE A 278 21.44 23.17 -8.06
C ILE A 278 20.81 24.40 -8.69
N THR A 279 19.52 24.59 -8.47
CA THR A 279 18.78 25.79 -8.87
C THR A 279 18.28 26.57 -7.66
N ASP A 280 18.18 25.94 -6.50
CA ASP A 280 17.96 26.60 -5.22
C ASP A 280 19.21 26.49 -4.33
N ASN A 281 19.97 27.59 -4.27
CA ASN A 281 21.19 27.65 -3.46
C ASN A 281 20.93 27.61 -1.95
N GLU A 282 19.71 27.96 -1.49
CA GLU A 282 19.38 27.94 -0.06
C GLU A 282 19.26 26.49 0.45
N THR A 283 18.73 25.59 -0.39
CA THR A 283 18.51 24.19 -0.02
C THR A 283 19.42 23.20 -0.75
N GLY A 284 20.25 23.66 -1.69
CA GLY A 284 21.11 22.80 -2.51
C GLY A 284 20.32 21.80 -3.35
N THR A 285 19.19 22.22 -3.92
CA THR A 285 18.25 21.35 -4.65
C THR A 285 18.09 21.72 -6.11
N LYS A 286 17.60 20.74 -6.89
CA LYS A 286 17.03 20.93 -8.21
C LYS A 286 15.55 21.23 -8.10
N GLU A 287 15.12 22.33 -8.72
CA GLU A 287 13.73 22.71 -8.85
C GLU A 287 13.13 22.19 -10.16
N GLY A 288 11.89 21.74 -10.07
CA GLY A 288 11.04 21.45 -11.21
C GLY A 288 9.62 21.93 -10.93
N TRP A 289 8.86 22.23 -11.97
CA TRP A 289 7.45 22.55 -11.83
C TRP A 289 6.70 22.12 -13.08
N PHE A 290 5.45 21.74 -12.90
CA PHE A 290 4.54 21.48 -14.00
C PHE A 290 3.10 21.66 -13.53
N ILE A 291 2.22 21.90 -14.49
CA ILE A 291 0.78 21.95 -14.25
C ILE A 291 0.28 20.52 -14.37
N ILE A 292 -0.38 20.03 -13.33
CA ILE A 292 -1.13 18.78 -13.46
C ILE A 292 -2.40 19.12 -14.20
N PRO A 293 -2.77 18.40 -15.27
CA PRO A 293 -4.05 18.61 -15.94
C PRO A 293 -5.21 18.63 -14.94
N GLY A 294 -6.12 19.60 -15.08
CA GLY A 294 -7.29 19.69 -14.22
C GLY A 294 -7.92 21.08 -14.18
N GLY A 295 -9.03 21.20 -13.45
CA GLY A 295 -9.89 22.39 -13.45
C GLY A 295 -11.17 22.23 -14.28
N THR A 296 -11.29 21.15 -15.06
CA THR A 296 -12.52 20.71 -15.74
C THR A 296 -13.27 19.66 -14.91
N GLU A 297 -14.54 19.37 -15.21
CA GLU A 297 -15.30 18.30 -14.52
C GLU A 297 -14.73 16.88 -14.74
N VAL A 298 -13.75 16.75 -15.64
CA VAL A 298 -13.21 15.49 -16.15
C VAL A 298 -12.05 14.97 -15.30
N VAL A 299 -11.06 15.81 -14.94
CA VAL A 299 -9.97 15.40 -14.04
C VAL A 299 -10.35 15.70 -12.59
N THR A 300 -10.62 14.64 -11.83
CA THR A 300 -11.23 14.80 -10.49
C THR A 300 -10.19 14.90 -9.37
N ARG A 301 -9.06 14.19 -9.46
CA ARG A 301 -8.04 14.12 -8.40
C ARG A 301 -6.80 13.32 -8.83
N VAL A 302 -5.68 13.61 -8.16
CA VAL A 302 -4.50 12.75 -8.15
C VAL A 302 -4.74 11.53 -7.24
N LEU A 303 -4.55 10.33 -7.79
CA LEU A 303 -4.72 9.05 -7.09
C LEU A 303 -3.40 8.58 -6.49
N ASP A 304 -2.31 8.66 -7.26
CA ASP A 304 -0.96 8.25 -6.89
C ASP A 304 0.07 9.23 -7.47
N SER A 305 1.19 9.42 -6.79
CA SER A 305 2.30 10.22 -7.31
C SER A 305 3.63 9.90 -6.63
N LYS A 306 4.70 9.90 -7.43
CA LYS A 306 6.06 9.61 -6.99
C LYS A 306 7.06 10.39 -7.83
N ILE A 307 8.23 10.69 -7.27
CA ILE A 307 9.33 11.30 -8.00
C ILE A 307 10.45 10.28 -8.13
N THR A 308 11.03 10.19 -9.33
CA THR A 308 12.23 9.38 -9.59
C THR A 308 13.45 10.29 -9.59
N SER A 309 14.47 9.89 -8.85
CA SER A 309 15.69 10.65 -8.68
C SER A 309 16.90 9.88 -9.20
N TYR A 310 17.65 10.47 -10.13
CA TYR A 310 18.87 9.89 -10.68
C TYR A 310 20.09 10.36 -9.88
N SER A 311 20.23 9.79 -8.68
CA SER A 311 21.22 10.16 -7.67
C SER A 311 22.68 9.81 -8.00
N SER A 312 22.93 8.85 -8.90
CA SER A 312 24.25 8.41 -9.32
C SER A 312 25.11 7.89 -8.15
N TYR A 313 26.16 8.61 -7.75
CA TYR A 313 27.01 8.26 -6.60
C TYR A 313 26.54 8.91 -5.29
N TYR A 314 25.48 9.71 -5.34
CA TYR A 314 24.83 10.34 -4.20
C TYR A 314 23.63 9.52 -3.74
N TRP A 315 23.04 9.93 -2.61
CA TRP A 315 21.79 9.41 -2.09
C TRP A 315 20.69 10.44 -2.27
N THR A 316 19.52 10.07 -2.79
CA THR A 316 18.38 10.98 -2.82
C THR A 316 17.94 11.27 -1.39
N ASP A 317 18.15 12.50 -0.95
CA ASP A 317 18.13 12.81 0.48
C ASP A 317 17.00 13.73 0.90
N ARG A 318 16.40 14.48 -0.03
CA ARG A 318 15.43 15.53 0.31
C ARG A 318 14.38 15.74 -0.78
N LEU A 319 13.13 15.97 -0.37
CA LEU A 319 12.03 16.33 -1.26
C LEU A 319 11.11 17.36 -0.59
N TRP A 320 10.84 18.46 -1.29
CA TRP A 320 9.78 19.40 -0.96
C TRP A 320 8.81 19.57 -2.12
N VAL A 321 7.57 19.90 -1.78
CA VAL A 321 6.48 20.18 -2.71
C VAL A 321 5.86 21.53 -2.36
N ASN A 322 5.45 22.28 -3.37
CA ASN A 322 4.68 23.52 -3.22
C ASN A 322 3.54 23.56 -4.24
N SER A 323 2.33 23.82 -3.77
CA SER A 323 1.11 23.95 -4.57
C SER A 323 0.07 24.78 -3.82
N SER A 324 -1.10 25.02 -4.40
CA SER A 324 -2.22 25.61 -3.67
C SER A 324 -2.72 24.74 -2.51
N ASN A 325 -2.47 23.42 -2.56
CA ASN A 325 -2.88 22.45 -1.54
C ASN A 325 -1.86 22.27 -0.42
N THR A 326 -0.66 22.84 -0.53
CA THR A 326 0.32 22.74 0.56
C THR A 326 -0.04 23.65 1.74
N PRO A 327 0.27 23.23 2.98
CA PRO A 327 0.05 24.06 4.17
C PRO A 327 0.60 25.49 4.02
N ASN A 328 -0.28 26.47 4.22
CA ASN A 328 0.02 27.90 4.05
C ASN A 328 0.50 28.29 2.64
N GLN A 329 0.22 27.47 1.61
CA GLN A 329 0.65 27.69 0.22
C GLN A 329 2.16 27.92 0.11
N ASN A 330 2.92 27.09 0.82
CA ASN A 330 4.36 27.20 0.90
C ASN A 330 5.03 25.83 0.75
N TRP A 331 6.34 25.83 0.52
CA TRP A 331 7.18 24.65 0.46
C TRP A 331 6.98 23.76 1.69
N THR A 332 6.53 22.54 1.43
CA THR A 332 6.25 21.52 2.44
C THR A 332 7.23 20.39 2.25
N ARG A 333 7.97 20.07 3.32
CA ARG A 333 8.91 18.94 3.34
C ARG A 333 8.14 17.63 3.28
N VAL A 334 8.35 16.86 2.23
CA VAL A 334 7.76 15.53 2.04
C VAL A 334 8.69 14.45 2.55
N TYR A 335 9.98 14.56 2.24
CA TYR A 335 10.97 13.54 2.58
C TYR A 335 12.29 14.16 3.00
N TRP A 336 12.95 13.51 3.96
CA TRP A 336 14.34 13.79 4.32
C TRP A 336 14.98 12.52 4.90
N LEU A 337 16.03 12.02 4.25
CA LEU A 337 16.73 10.78 4.57
C LEU A 337 17.35 10.78 5.98
N GLU A 338 17.89 11.92 6.42
CA GLU A 338 18.42 12.15 7.77
C GLU A 338 17.43 11.84 8.90
N ASN A 339 16.11 11.91 8.65
CA ASN A 339 15.12 11.54 9.65
C ASN A 339 15.23 10.06 10.06
N TYR A 340 15.88 9.21 9.26
CA TYR A 340 16.06 7.78 9.52
C TYR A 340 17.44 7.45 10.08
N SER A 341 18.51 8.07 9.56
CA SER A 341 19.88 7.99 10.09
C SER A 341 20.75 9.05 9.40
N ASP A 342 21.83 9.44 10.08
CA ASP A 342 22.90 10.25 9.53
C ASP A 342 23.89 9.47 8.64
N ASP A 343 23.83 8.14 8.65
CA ASP A 343 24.70 7.26 7.88
C ASP A 343 24.00 6.82 6.59
N TYR A 344 24.07 7.67 5.56
CA TYR A 344 23.38 7.41 4.29
C TYR A 344 23.88 6.13 3.59
N GLU A 345 25.15 5.75 3.78
CA GLU A 345 25.72 4.52 3.21
C GLU A 345 24.99 3.27 3.71
N LYS A 346 24.52 3.29 4.96
CA LYS A 346 23.73 2.19 5.53
C LYS A 346 22.26 2.21 5.12
N LEU A 347 21.71 3.38 4.82
CA LEU A 347 20.31 3.51 4.42
C LEU A 347 20.11 3.13 2.95
N GLY A 348 21.09 3.44 2.09
CA GLY A 348 20.99 3.24 0.66
C GLY A 348 20.14 4.33 -0.02
N ASP A 349 19.96 4.17 -1.34
CA ASP A 349 19.26 5.15 -2.16
C ASP A 349 17.79 4.76 -2.29
N PRO A 350 16.84 5.60 -1.85
CA PRO A 350 15.44 5.33 -2.13
C PRO A 350 15.14 5.32 -3.64
N PHE A 351 15.87 6.10 -4.47
CA PHE A 351 15.68 6.30 -5.93
C PHE A 351 14.28 6.79 -6.37
N ILE A 352 13.22 6.35 -5.69
CA ILE A 352 11.82 6.71 -5.88
C ILE A 352 11.28 7.16 -4.52
N ILE A 353 10.74 8.38 -4.47
CA ILE A 353 10.10 8.90 -3.27
C ILE A 353 8.62 9.12 -3.56
N GLN A 354 7.77 8.59 -2.68
CA GLN A 354 6.33 8.79 -2.77
C GLN A 354 5.97 10.24 -2.43
N ILE A 355 5.13 10.86 -3.26
CA ILE A 355 4.54 12.17 -2.99
C ILE A 355 3.11 11.96 -2.46
N PRO A 356 2.73 12.60 -1.34
CA PRO A 356 1.34 12.58 -0.90
C PRO A 356 0.43 13.27 -1.93
N SER A 357 -0.50 12.53 -2.52
CA SER A 357 -1.38 13.03 -3.59
C SER A 357 -2.30 14.18 -3.15
N ASN A 358 -2.51 14.38 -1.85
CA ASN A 358 -3.25 15.51 -1.28
C ASN A 358 -2.45 16.81 -1.23
N LEU A 359 -1.14 16.78 -1.50
CA LEU A 359 -0.30 17.98 -1.63
C LEU A 359 -0.24 18.47 -3.08
N LEU A 360 -0.81 17.73 -4.03
CA LEU A 360 -0.84 18.09 -5.43
C LEU A 360 -2.21 18.65 -5.81
N GLU A 361 -2.23 19.62 -6.72
CA GLU A 361 -3.44 20.26 -7.22
C GLU A 361 -3.59 20.05 -8.74
N PRO A 362 -4.64 19.33 -9.19
CA PRO A 362 -5.06 19.33 -10.59
C PRO A 362 -5.52 20.73 -11.03
N GLY A 363 -5.09 21.17 -12.22
CA GLY A 363 -5.35 22.51 -12.76
C GLY A 363 -4.51 23.62 -12.13
N GLY A 364 -3.71 23.30 -11.12
CA GLY A 364 -2.79 24.20 -10.46
C GLY A 364 -1.34 23.95 -10.87
N ASN A 365 -0.49 24.94 -10.64
CA ASN A 365 0.95 24.75 -10.74
C ASN A 365 1.45 23.96 -9.51
N ASN A 366 2.24 22.93 -9.75
CA ASN A 366 2.86 22.11 -8.73
C ASN A 366 4.39 22.21 -8.88
N SER A 367 5.07 22.67 -7.84
CA SER A 367 6.51 22.84 -7.82
C SER A 367 7.17 21.86 -6.86
N PHE A 368 8.38 21.43 -7.20
CA PHE A 368 9.13 20.39 -6.53
C PHE A 368 10.57 20.87 -6.32
N ARG A 369 11.14 20.51 -5.17
CA ARG A 369 12.58 20.61 -4.90
C ARG A 369 13.06 19.23 -4.52
N ILE A 370 13.98 18.69 -5.31
CA ILE A 370 14.60 17.41 -5.02
C ILE A 370 16.10 17.61 -4.88
N GLY A 371 16.71 16.88 -3.95
CA GLY A 371 18.14 16.94 -3.74
C GLY A 371 18.73 15.59 -3.41
N THR A 372 20.04 15.57 -3.54
CA THR A 372 20.91 14.44 -3.29
C THR A 372 22.06 14.88 -2.38
N GLY A 373 22.64 13.93 -1.65
CA GLY A 373 23.77 14.19 -0.77
C GLY A 373 24.55 12.91 -0.44
N LEU A 374 25.80 13.08 -0.02
CA LEU A 374 26.62 11.98 0.51
C LEU A 374 26.40 11.74 2.01
N TYR A 375 25.99 12.79 2.71
CA TYR A 375 25.76 12.83 4.14
C TYR A 375 24.72 13.92 4.45
N PRO A 376 24.13 13.92 5.65
CA PRO A 376 23.17 14.94 6.02
C PRO A 376 23.84 16.31 6.12
N SER A 377 23.41 17.23 5.25
CA SER A 377 23.84 18.63 5.30
C SER A 377 22.80 19.53 4.66
N LEU A 378 22.32 20.52 5.42
CA LEU A 378 21.47 21.58 4.89
C LEU A 378 22.23 22.52 3.94
N GLU A 379 23.54 22.71 4.16
CA GLU A 379 24.37 23.69 3.44
C GLU A 379 25.13 23.08 2.24
N GLU A 380 25.25 21.75 2.17
CA GLU A 380 26.07 21.04 1.17
C GLU A 380 25.26 20.03 0.35
N GLY A 381 23.99 20.36 0.07
CA GLY A 381 23.20 19.61 -0.91
C GLY A 381 23.93 19.57 -2.26
N SER A 382 24.01 18.39 -2.87
CA SER A 382 24.72 18.19 -4.14
C SER A 382 23.84 18.46 -5.37
N GLY A 383 22.63 18.99 -5.16
CA GLY A 383 21.64 19.19 -6.20
C GLY A 383 20.81 17.95 -6.48
N GLY A 384 20.01 17.98 -7.54
CA GLY A 384 19.27 16.85 -8.09
C GLY A 384 19.61 16.68 -9.57
N SER A 385 19.28 15.53 -10.15
CA SER A 385 19.57 15.30 -11.56
C SER A 385 18.59 16.12 -12.43
N PRO A 386 19.05 16.72 -13.53
CA PRO A 386 18.15 17.33 -14.51
C PRO A 386 17.19 16.30 -15.14
N ASP A 387 17.49 15.00 -15.06
CA ASP A 387 16.60 13.95 -15.57
C ASP A 387 15.47 13.56 -14.61
N ASP A 388 15.45 14.11 -13.39
CA ASP A 388 14.42 13.84 -12.39
C ASP A 388 13.03 14.22 -12.93
N ARG A 389 12.05 13.36 -12.63
CA ARG A 389 10.67 13.49 -13.11
C ARG A 389 9.67 12.97 -12.08
N VAL A 390 8.47 13.55 -12.12
CA VAL A 390 7.34 13.09 -11.32
C VAL A 390 6.46 12.19 -12.16
N ILE A 391 6.17 11.00 -11.66
CA ILE A 391 5.23 10.04 -12.24
C ILE A 391 3.96 10.11 -11.40
N TYR A 392 2.81 10.32 -12.04
CA TYR A 392 1.56 10.49 -11.33
C TYR A 392 0.39 9.82 -12.05
N THR A 393 -0.60 9.38 -11.27
CA THR A 393 -1.81 8.73 -11.75
C THR A 393 -3.01 9.62 -11.46
N LEU A 394 -3.76 9.97 -12.51
CA LEU A 394 -4.98 10.76 -12.41
C LEU A 394 -6.23 9.86 -12.42
N GLY A 395 -7.21 10.25 -11.62
CA GLY A 395 -8.57 9.75 -11.71
C GLY A 395 -9.40 10.66 -12.60
N ILE A 396 -9.77 10.15 -13.77
CA ILE A 396 -10.57 10.86 -14.75
C ILE A 396 -11.98 10.32 -14.69
N LYS A 397 -12.96 11.18 -14.44
CA LYS A 397 -14.36 10.79 -14.51
C LYS A 397 -14.64 10.41 -15.96
N GLY A 398 -15.17 9.21 -16.12
CA GLY A 398 -15.23 8.49 -17.37
C GLY A 398 -15.79 9.37 -18.46
N ILE A 399 -15.06 9.41 -19.55
CA ILE A 399 -15.46 9.97 -20.83
C ILE A 399 -16.73 9.22 -21.22
N THR A 400 -17.85 9.80 -20.84
CA THR A 400 -19.18 9.23 -21.02
C THR A 400 -20.02 10.34 -21.60
N LEU A 401 -20.65 10.06 -22.74
CA LEU A 401 -21.80 10.81 -23.22
C LEU A 401 -22.94 10.61 -22.22
N THR A 402 -22.84 11.23 -21.05
CA THR A 402 -23.96 11.35 -20.10
C THR A 402 -25.09 12.18 -20.71
N GLU A 403 -24.76 12.94 -21.75
CA GLU A 403 -25.68 13.69 -22.57
C GLU A 403 -25.87 13.01 -23.92
N TYR A 404 -27.13 12.89 -24.33
CA TYR A 404 -27.46 12.55 -25.71
C TYR A 404 -26.87 13.61 -26.65
N SER A 405 -26.55 13.22 -27.89
CA SER A 405 -26.31 14.21 -28.92
C SER A 405 -27.53 15.08 -29.12
N ASP A 406 -27.31 16.26 -29.70
CA ASP A 406 -28.40 17.15 -30.00
C ASP A 406 -29.34 16.50 -31.04
N VAL A 407 -30.62 16.82 -30.95
CA VAL A 407 -31.62 16.31 -31.92
C VAL A 407 -31.48 17.12 -33.21
N LEU A 408 -30.71 16.56 -34.15
CA LEU A 408 -30.37 17.22 -35.41
C LEU A 408 -31.07 16.58 -36.63
N PRO A 409 -31.14 17.28 -37.78
CA PRO A 409 -31.85 16.81 -38.97
C PRO A 409 -31.29 15.52 -39.59
N LYS A 410 -30.02 15.18 -39.31
CA LYS A 410 -29.35 13.97 -39.80
C LYS A 410 -28.77 13.13 -38.65
N ALA A 411 -28.47 11.88 -38.97
CA ALA A 411 -27.91 10.87 -38.08
C ALA A 411 -27.16 9.82 -38.91
N LYS A 412 -26.11 10.25 -39.61
CA LYS A 412 -25.30 9.42 -40.50
C LYS A 412 -23.85 9.42 -40.06
N GLY A 413 -23.15 8.33 -40.40
CA GLY A 413 -21.75 8.20 -40.05
C GLY A 413 -20.83 9.02 -40.94
N SER A 414 -19.65 9.34 -40.42
CA SER A 414 -18.58 10.09 -41.08
C SER A 414 -17.21 9.49 -40.77
N SER A 415 -16.17 9.96 -41.47
CA SER A 415 -14.78 9.50 -41.30
C SER A 415 -13.82 10.65 -40.95
N PRO A 416 -13.95 11.31 -39.78
CA PRO A 416 -13.09 12.43 -39.40
C PRO A 416 -11.65 11.99 -39.13
N THR A 417 -10.69 12.87 -39.43
CA THR A 417 -9.28 12.74 -39.00
C THR A 417 -9.09 13.49 -37.70
N ILE A 418 -8.54 12.79 -36.71
CA ILE A 418 -8.34 13.26 -35.34
C ILE A 418 -6.87 13.27 -35.00
N TYR A 419 -6.40 14.40 -34.50
CA TYR A 419 -5.05 14.62 -34.00
C TYR A 419 -5.02 14.45 -32.49
N TYR A 420 -3.97 13.84 -31.97
CA TYR A 420 -3.77 13.65 -30.54
C TYR A 420 -2.38 14.06 -30.08
N ASP A 421 -2.31 14.49 -28.83
CA ASP A 421 -1.12 14.87 -28.07
C ASP A 421 -1.11 14.09 -26.75
N SER A 422 -0.32 13.03 -26.69
CA SER A 422 -0.21 12.16 -25.53
C SER A 422 0.74 12.69 -24.45
N ASN A 423 1.57 13.69 -24.77
CA ASN A 423 2.58 14.21 -23.84
C ASN A 423 2.15 15.54 -23.17
N GLY A 424 1.11 16.20 -23.70
CA GLY A 424 0.49 17.39 -23.13
C GLY A 424 1.25 18.70 -23.38
N ASP A 425 2.06 18.77 -24.44
CA ASP A 425 2.79 19.98 -24.87
C ASP A 425 2.02 20.87 -25.87
N ASN A 426 0.79 20.47 -26.21
CA ASN A 426 -0.10 21.07 -27.21
C ASN A 426 0.46 21.03 -28.64
N ILE A 427 1.30 20.04 -28.96
CA ILE A 427 1.81 19.77 -30.29
C ILE A 427 1.32 18.38 -30.74
N PRO A 428 0.58 18.28 -31.85
CA PRO A 428 0.10 16.98 -32.31
C PRO A 428 1.26 16.05 -32.66
N GLU A 429 1.23 14.85 -32.10
CA GLU A 429 2.28 13.85 -32.33
C GLU A 429 1.93 12.97 -33.53
N SER A 430 0.64 12.67 -33.68
CA SER A 430 0.11 11.80 -34.72
C SER A 430 -1.38 12.07 -34.95
N SER A 431 -1.96 11.35 -35.90
CA SER A 431 -3.38 11.46 -36.25
C SER A 431 -3.92 10.12 -36.72
N ILE A 432 -5.23 9.95 -36.59
CA ILE A 432 -5.96 8.75 -37.05
C ILE A 432 -7.28 9.15 -37.70
N THR A 433 -7.67 8.45 -38.76
CA THR A 433 -9.02 8.57 -39.33
C THR A 433 -9.92 7.58 -38.61
N VAL A 434 -10.98 8.08 -37.99
CA VAL A 434 -11.93 7.29 -37.21
C VAL A 434 -13.21 7.13 -38.01
N GLU A 435 -13.70 5.91 -38.17
CA GLU A 435 -15.03 5.67 -38.74
C GLU A 435 -16.08 5.73 -37.63
N VAL A 436 -17.00 6.69 -37.73
CA VAL A 436 -18.04 6.91 -36.72
C VAL A 436 -19.40 6.64 -37.35
N GLY A 437 -20.24 5.84 -36.71
CA GLY A 437 -21.60 5.58 -37.19
C GLY A 437 -21.74 4.44 -38.20
N SER A 438 -22.98 3.98 -38.39
CA SER A 438 -23.26 2.96 -39.41
C SER A 438 -23.21 3.59 -40.80
N ASN A 439 -22.18 3.22 -41.59
CA ASN A 439 -21.89 3.69 -42.96
C ASN A 439 -21.25 5.10 -43.01
N PRO A 440 -19.92 5.20 -42.79
CA PRO A 440 -19.18 6.45 -42.58
C PRO A 440 -18.85 7.23 -43.88
N ASP A 441 -19.79 7.26 -44.82
CA ASP A 441 -19.65 7.91 -46.13
C ASP A 441 -20.15 9.36 -46.16
N ASP A 442 -20.72 9.87 -45.05
CA ASP A 442 -21.22 11.24 -44.99
C ASP A 442 -20.12 12.25 -44.67
N VAL A 443 -20.39 13.51 -45.02
CA VAL A 443 -19.53 14.64 -44.69
C VAL A 443 -19.66 14.94 -43.20
N PHE A 444 -18.52 15.16 -42.54
CA PHE A 444 -18.48 15.59 -41.15
C PHE A 444 -19.18 16.95 -40.96
N ASP A 445 -20.30 16.97 -40.23
CA ASP A 445 -21.23 18.10 -40.10
C ASP A 445 -21.89 18.11 -38.71
N PRO A 446 -21.14 18.35 -37.62
CA PRO A 446 -21.64 18.27 -36.23
C PRO A 446 -22.76 19.27 -35.89
N GLU A 447 -22.98 20.28 -36.73
CA GLU A 447 -24.10 21.24 -36.57
C GLU A 447 -25.43 20.69 -37.07
N ASN A 448 -25.41 19.70 -37.98
CA ASN A 448 -26.61 19.17 -38.62
C ASN A 448 -26.73 17.64 -38.56
N ASP A 449 -25.70 16.94 -38.09
CA ASP A 449 -25.69 15.49 -37.88
C ASP A 449 -25.50 15.12 -36.40
N SER A 450 -26.47 14.39 -35.86
CA SER A 450 -26.49 13.97 -34.46
C SER A 450 -25.41 12.94 -34.12
N ILE A 451 -24.88 12.18 -35.09
CA ILE A 451 -23.75 11.26 -34.85
C ILE A 451 -22.46 12.09 -34.72
N ASP A 452 -22.21 13.00 -35.66
CA ASP A 452 -21.03 13.87 -35.65
C ASP A 452 -21.03 14.81 -34.43
N ASN A 453 -22.20 15.33 -34.03
CA ASN A 453 -22.36 16.11 -32.82
C ASN A 453 -22.00 15.32 -31.55
N GLY A 454 -22.51 14.09 -31.44
CA GLY A 454 -22.17 13.20 -30.32
C GLY A 454 -20.69 12.85 -30.30
N PHE A 455 -20.09 12.69 -31.48
CA PHE A 455 -18.66 12.48 -31.62
C PHE A 455 -17.83 13.70 -31.19
N MET A 456 -18.24 14.92 -31.55
CA MET A 456 -17.56 16.13 -31.07
C MET A 456 -17.66 16.32 -29.56
N LYS A 457 -18.81 15.99 -28.95
CA LYS A 457 -18.95 15.98 -27.46
C LYS A 457 -17.96 15.01 -26.82
N LEU A 458 -17.69 13.89 -27.49
CA LEU A 458 -16.70 12.92 -27.06
C LEU A 458 -15.27 13.47 -27.22
N MET A 459 -14.96 14.13 -28.34
CA MET A 459 -13.65 14.75 -28.56
C MET A 459 -13.35 15.85 -27.53
N ASP A 460 -14.32 16.72 -27.25
CA ASP A 460 -14.25 17.72 -26.16
C ASP A 460 -13.95 17.05 -24.81
N SER A 461 -14.61 15.92 -24.50
CA SER A 461 -14.33 15.16 -23.27
C SER A 461 -12.94 14.50 -23.26
N MET A 462 -12.34 14.28 -24.42
CA MET A 462 -11.00 13.70 -24.58
C MET A 462 -9.90 14.77 -24.67
N ASN A 463 -10.26 16.04 -24.81
CA ASN A 463 -9.38 17.20 -24.80
C ASN A 463 -9.49 17.92 -23.44
N PHE A 464 -8.69 17.50 -22.48
CA PHE A 464 -8.67 18.02 -21.11
C PHE A 464 -7.31 18.63 -20.69
N ILE A 465 -6.29 18.59 -21.54
CA ILE A 465 -4.99 19.28 -21.39
C ILE A 465 -4.88 20.31 -22.53
N ASN A 466 -4.60 21.56 -22.17
CA ASN A 466 -4.46 22.67 -23.14
C ASN A 466 -5.65 22.90 -24.09
N ASP A 467 -6.82 22.35 -23.75
CA ASP A 467 -8.08 22.58 -24.46
C ASP A 467 -8.37 24.08 -24.63
N LEU A 468 -8.42 24.51 -25.89
CA LEU A 468 -8.62 25.90 -26.28
C LEU A 468 -10.08 26.37 -26.10
N ASN A 469 -11.03 25.44 -25.96
CA ASN A 469 -12.46 25.69 -26.08
C ASN A 469 -13.33 24.72 -25.23
N PRO A 470 -13.04 24.60 -23.93
CA PRO A 470 -13.71 23.63 -23.07
C PRO A 470 -15.24 23.77 -23.06
N GLY A 471 -15.91 22.68 -23.38
CA GLY A 471 -17.36 22.54 -23.42
C GLY A 471 -18.01 23.09 -24.68
N ILE A 472 -17.25 23.37 -25.75
CA ILE A 472 -17.76 23.97 -26.98
C ILE A 472 -17.64 22.99 -28.15
N VAL A 473 -18.76 22.41 -28.53
CA VAL A 473 -18.85 21.30 -29.50
C VAL A 473 -18.95 21.77 -30.96
N ASN A 474 -19.56 22.95 -31.18
CA ASN A 474 -19.83 23.48 -32.53
C ASN A 474 -18.79 24.54 -32.89
N LEU A 475 -17.60 24.06 -33.26
CA LEU A 475 -16.48 24.89 -33.69
C LEU A 475 -16.13 24.64 -35.15
N THR A 476 -15.08 25.31 -35.62
CA THR A 476 -14.63 25.19 -37.00
C THR A 476 -14.39 23.74 -37.37
N HIS A 477 -15.02 23.28 -38.44
CA HIS A 477 -14.80 21.96 -39.01
C HIS A 477 -14.76 22.07 -40.53
N ASP A 478 -14.22 21.06 -41.18
CA ASP A 478 -14.35 20.86 -42.62
C ASP A 478 -14.89 19.46 -42.92
N ALA A 479 -14.95 19.10 -44.20
CA ALA A 479 -15.51 17.82 -44.61
C ALA A 479 -14.71 16.60 -44.14
N SER A 480 -13.46 16.80 -43.71
CA SER A 480 -12.53 15.76 -43.25
C SER A 480 -12.41 15.67 -41.73
N GLY A 481 -13.08 16.54 -40.97
CA GLY A 481 -13.10 16.50 -39.51
C GLY A 481 -13.03 17.87 -38.83
N PRO A 482 -12.69 17.88 -37.52
CA PRO A 482 -12.43 19.10 -36.76
C PRO A 482 -11.29 19.91 -37.38
N SER A 483 -11.38 21.25 -37.32
CA SER A 483 -10.37 22.15 -37.89
C SER A 483 -10.19 23.38 -36.99
N GLY A 484 -9.10 24.13 -37.14
CA GLY A 484 -8.90 25.37 -36.38
C GLY A 484 -8.94 25.14 -34.87
N GLU A 485 -9.92 25.73 -34.17
CA GLU A 485 -10.04 25.56 -32.72
C GLU A 485 -10.83 24.30 -32.33
N GLY A 486 -11.42 23.54 -33.26
CA GLY A 486 -12.21 22.35 -32.90
C GLY A 486 -11.38 21.22 -32.26
N ASP A 487 -11.93 20.55 -31.25
CA ASP A 487 -11.27 19.44 -30.53
C ASP A 487 -10.94 18.28 -31.46
N GLY A 488 -9.71 17.79 -31.37
CA GLY A 488 -9.18 16.76 -32.27
C GLY A 488 -8.63 17.32 -33.59
N SER A 489 -8.54 18.63 -33.75
CA SER A 489 -7.88 19.25 -34.90
C SER A 489 -6.37 19.39 -34.69
N TYR A 490 -5.62 19.72 -35.75
CA TYR A 490 -4.17 19.96 -35.65
C TYR A 490 -3.78 21.07 -34.68
N SER A 491 -4.63 22.09 -34.48
CA SER A 491 -4.34 23.22 -33.59
C SER A 491 -4.96 23.06 -32.19
N ASN A 492 -5.71 21.98 -31.97
CA ASN A 492 -6.33 21.64 -30.70
C ASN A 492 -6.50 20.11 -30.60
N PRO A 493 -5.38 19.36 -30.50
CA PRO A 493 -5.41 17.89 -30.47
C PRO A 493 -6.04 17.36 -29.17
N ILE A 494 -6.60 16.15 -29.20
CA ILE A 494 -7.10 15.47 -27.98
C ILE A 494 -5.96 14.81 -27.20
N ASP A 495 -6.15 14.55 -25.91
CA ASP A 495 -5.07 14.05 -25.03
C ASP A 495 -4.98 12.54 -24.93
N LEU A 496 -5.87 11.85 -25.64
CA LEU A 496 -5.94 10.40 -25.64
C LEU A 496 -5.71 9.87 -27.03
N GLU A 497 -4.67 9.05 -27.15
CA GLU A 497 -4.44 8.26 -28.34
C GLU A 497 -5.60 7.29 -28.55
N ILE A 498 -6.23 7.40 -29.72
CA ILE A 498 -7.23 6.45 -30.17
C ILE A 498 -6.50 5.27 -30.81
N THR A 499 -6.54 4.11 -30.15
CA THR A 499 -5.92 2.87 -30.63
C THR A 499 -6.93 1.95 -31.30
N GLU A 500 -6.44 0.90 -31.97
CA GLU A 500 -7.30 -0.13 -32.60
C GLU A 500 -8.21 -0.88 -31.60
N ASP A 501 -7.92 -0.80 -30.30
CA ASP A 501 -8.72 -1.42 -29.24
C ASP A 501 -9.95 -0.58 -28.84
N MET A 502 -10.05 0.67 -29.34
CA MET A 502 -11.19 1.56 -29.08
C MET A 502 -12.26 1.41 -30.17
N GLU A 503 -13.49 1.08 -29.77
CA GLU A 503 -14.62 0.92 -30.69
C GLU A 503 -15.66 2.03 -30.48
N PHE A 504 -15.93 2.80 -31.55
CA PHE A 504 -16.96 3.83 -31.55
C PHE A 504 -18.30 3.24 -32.00
N ARG A 505 -19.19 2.98 -31.04
CA ARG A 505 -20.56 2.52 -31.33
C ARG A 505 -21.54 3.67 -31.20
N SER A 506 -22.44 3.78 -32.17
CA SER A 506 -23.61 4.64 -32.09
C SER A 506 -24.87 3.79 -32.15
N ASP A 507 -25.79 4.04 -31.23
CA ASP A 507 -27.11 3.41 -31.22
C ASP A 507 -28.15 4.45 -31.61
N PHE A 508 -28.79 4.23 -32.75
CA PHE A 508 -29.81 5.13 -33.26
C PHE A 508 -31.18 4.80 -32.65
N ILE A 509 -31.75 5.75 -31.91
CA ILE A 509 -33.12 5.66 -31.41
C ILE A 509 -33.98 6.70 -32.14
N SER A 510 -34.87 6.25 -33.02
CA SER A 510 -35.86 7.11 -33.68
C SER A 510 -37.27 6.91 -33.14
N GLN A 511 -38.15 7.88 -33.41
CA GLN A 511 -39.58 7.83 -33.10
C GLN A 511 -39.89 7.76 -31.59
N ILE A 512 -39.05 8.36 -30.75
CA ILE A 512 -39.38 8.54 -29.32
C ILE A 512 -40.55 9.53 -29.22
N PRO A 513 -41.71 9.15 -28.64
CA PRO A 513 -42.81 10.08 -28.41
C PRO A 513 -42.39 11.15 -27.38
N SER A 514 -42.01 12.32 -27.90
CA SER A 514 -41.64 13.58 -27.23
C SER A 514 -41.45 13.57 -25.69
N MET A 515 -40.21 13.70 -25.22
CA MET A 515 -39.89 14.14 -23.85
C MET A 515 -39.65 15.66 -23.75
N TRP A 516 -40.51 16.47 -24.37
CA TRP A 516 -40.43 17.94 -24.23
C TRP A 516 -41.54 18.42 -23.28
N GLY A 517 -41.19 19.35 -22.40
CA GLY A 517 -42.05 19.95 -21.36
C GLY A 517 -43.33 20.65 -21.86
N PRO A 518 -44.04 21.36 -20.97
CA PRO A 518 -45.49 21.31 -20.83
C PRO A 518 -46.26 21.63 -22.12
N ALA A 519 -47.10 20.68 -22.54
CA ALA A 519 -48.07 20.89 -23.61
C ALA A 519 -49.31 21.64 -23.10
N ILE A 520 -49.59 22.80 -23.69
CA ILE A 520 -50.89 23.49 -23.76
C ILE A 520 -51.36 23.25 -25.22
N MET A 521 -52.59 22.93 -25.65
CA MET A 521 -53.98 23.21 -25.26
C MET A 521 -54.93 22.35 -26.14
N GLU A 522 -56.19 22.09 -25.75
CA GLU A 522 -57.41 22.61 -26.41
C GLU A 522 -58.71 21.90 -25.96
N VAL A 523 -59.78 22.72 -25.93
CA VAL A 523 -61.14 22.56 -25.41
C VAL A 523 -62.06 21.77 -26.35
N ARG A 524 -63.01 21.01 -25.78
CA ARG A 524 -64.24 20.60 -26.48
C ARG A 524 -65.50 20.86 -25.65
N ILE A 525 -66.39 21.64 -26.24
CA ILE A 525 -67.77 21.89 -25.76
C ILE A 525 -68.63 20.71 -26.18
N TRP A 526 -69.50 20.27 -25.27
CA TRP A 526 -70.63 19.40 -25.60
C TRP A 526 -71.92 20.09 -25.17
N GLY A 527 -72.95 19.99 -26.01
CA GLY A 527 -74.29 20.51 -25.76
C GLY A 527 -75.10 19.64 -24.82
#